data_AF-A0A7X4JLN2-F1
#
_entry.id   AF-A0A7X4JLN2-F1
#
_cell.length_a   1.000
_cell.length_b   1.000
_cell.length_c   1.000
_cell.angle_alpha   90.00
_cell.angle_beta   90.00
_cell.angle_gamma   90.00
#
_symmetry.space_group_name_H-M   'P 1'
#
loop_
_entity.id
_entity.type
_entity.pdbx_description
1 polymer ?
#
loop_
_entity_poly.entity_id
_entity_poly.type
_entity_poly.pdbx_seq_one_letter_code
_entity_poly.pdbx_strand_id
1 'polypeptide(L)'
;MKMKAMGRIVASFFAITTVLLFLVFSLKAENAHKAHETHQHGDHVAADDKVRCAVDGMMMKPSAMVKVEQDGKVYYFCNDMQAEMFKADPDKFLQTISVGNLTFDLNVLTTDAYKGMMSHMGMGGMIKADEIKGKTHYFSVYPIQGHGEATLGDVKLALQVTNAEGETKMTLLKYGKMTRTYEGFIAMPMGDEHEVRIRVTSPAVKISL
;
A
#
# COMPACT_ATOMS: atom_id res chain seq x y z
N MET A 1 -39.52 -9.51 -41.96
CA MET A 1 -40.99 -9.34 -41.91
C MET A 1 -41.65 -10.68 -42.19
N LYS A 2 -42.59 -11.10 -41.31
CA LYS A 2 -43.57 -12.19 -41.43
C LYS A 2 -43.13 -13.65 -41.16
N MET A 3 -43.48 -14.06 -39.92
CA MET A 3 -43.92 -15.40 -39.54
C MET A 3 -45.01 -15.95 -40.47
N LYS A 4 -45.11 -17.29 -40.56
CA LYS A 4 -46.37 -18.00 -40.37
C LYS A 4 -46.14 -19.50 -40.14
N ALA A 5 -46.59 -19.95 -38.97
CA ALA A 5 -46.87 -21.34 -38.65
C ALA A 5 -48.31 -21.68 -39.07
N MET A 6 -48.57 -22.96 -39.40
CA MET A 6 -49.83 -23.70 -39.17
C MET A 6 -49.57 -25.12 -39.68
N GLY A 7 -49.60 -26.18 -38.88
CA GLY A 7 -50.77 -26.78 -38.21
C GLY A 7 -51.33 -27.88 -39.13
N ARG A 8 -51.82 -29.06 -38.73
CA ARG A 8 -52.21 -29.67 -37.45
C ARG A 8 -52.65 -31.12 -37.78
N ILE A 9 -52.28 -32.12 -36.95
CA ILE A 9 -53.12 -33.26 -36.44
C ILE A 9 -53.58 -34.30 -37.53
N VAL A 10 -53.48 -35.64 -37.40
CA VAL A 10 -54.17 -36.56 -36.46
C VAL A 10 -53.55 -37.98 -36.46
N ALA A 11 -53.28 -38.45 -35.24
CA ALA A 11 -53.36 -39.78 -34.60
C ALA A 11 -53.28 -41.10 -35.41
N SER A 12 -52.46 -42.06 -34.92
CA SER A 12 -52.95 -43.29 -34.27
C SER A 12 -51.83 -44.08 -33.57
N PHE A 13 -52.22 -44.73 -32.47
CA PHE A 13 -51.42 -45.30 -31.39
C PHE A 13 -50.68 -46.59 -31.76
N PHE A 14 -49.41 -46.72 -31.33
CA PHE A 14 -48.91 -47.90 -30.63
C PHE A 14 -47.67 -47.51 -29.80
N ALA A 15 -47.85 -47.48 -28.48
CA ALA A 15 -46.92 -47.83 -27.39
C ALA A 15 -45.41 -47.55 -27.60
N ILE A 16 -44.67 -46.78 -26.79
CA ILE A 16 -44.56 -46.82 -25.32
C ILE A 16 -44.02 -45.45 -24.84
N THR A 17 -44.89 -44.71 -24.15
CA THR A 17 -44.69 -43.68 -23.10
C THR A 17 -43.40 -42.84 -23.00
N THR A 18 -43.53 -41.60 -23.47
CA THR A 18 -42.92 -40.31 -23.10
C THR A 18 -43.18 -39.88 -21.63
N VAL A 19 -42.20 -39.30 -20.89
CA VAL A 19 -41.94 -37.84 -20.63
C VAL A 19 -42.68 -37.21 -19.42
N LEU A 20 -41.99 -36.27 -18.75
CA LEU A 20 -42.48 -35.20 -17.84
C LEU A 20 -42.93 -35.68 -16.43
N LEU A 21 -42.74 -34.93 -15.34
CA LEU A 21 -43.14 -33.54 -15.16
C LEU A 21 -42.54 -32.95 -13.88
N PHE A 22 -41.83 -31.82 -14.03
CA PHE A 22 -41.66 -30.82 -12.98
C PHE A 22 -43.02 -30.21 -12.62
N LEU A 23 -43.26 -30.06 -11.31
CA LEU A 23 -44.20 -29.10 -10.67
C LEU A 23 -45.69 -29.42 -10.75
N VAL A 24 -46.27 -29.88 -9.62
CA VAL A 24 -47.47 -29.26 -9.04
C VAL A 24 -47.49 -29.45 -7.50
N PHE A 25 -47.27 -28.33 -6.80
CA PHE A 25 -47.99 -27.84 -5.60
C PHE A 25 -48.80 -28.82 -4.74
N SER A 26 -48.45 -28.90 -3.45
CA SER A 26 -49.25 -28.37 -2.31
C SER A 26 -48.64 -28.88 -0.99
N LEU A 27 -48.06 -27.97 -0.20
CA LEU A 27 -48.67 -27.46 1.04
C LEU A 27 -49.01 -28.57 2.05
N LYS A 28 -48.08 -28.76 2.99
CA LYS A 28 -48.46 -28.81 4.39
C LYS A 28 -47.66 -27.74 5.13
N ALA A 29 -48.24 -26.54 5.14
CA ALA A 29 -47.89 -25.53 6.10
C ALA A 29 -48.61 -25.88 7.42
N GLU A 30 -47.87 -25.93 8.52
CA GLU A 30 -48.40 -25.48 9.79
C GLU A 30 -47.33 -24.63 10.45
N ASN A 31 -47.57 -23.32 10.42
CA ASN A 31 -46.81 -22.31 11.14
C ASN A 31 -47.20 -22.39 12.61
N ALA A 32 -46.19 -22.47 13.48
CA ALA A 32 -46.26 -21.85 14.80
C ALA A 32 -44.97 -21.03 14.99
N HIS A 33 -45.08 -19.71 14.82
CA HIS A 33 -44.01 -18.75 15.05
C HIS A 33 -43.68 -18.63 16.55
N LYS A 34 -42.38 -18.71 16.91
CA LYS A 34 -41.72 -17.71 17.77
C LYS A 34 -40.18 -17.80 17.75
N ALA A 35 -39.57 -16.70 17.28
CA ALA A 35 -38.31 -16.04 17.66
C ALA A 35 -36.92 -16.75 17.62
N HIS A 36 -36.06 -16.20 16.74
CA HIS A 36 -34.63 -15.82 16.90
C HIS A 36 -33.58 -16.86 17.39
N GLU A 37 -32.67 -17.31 16.51
CA GLU A 37 -31.29 -16.79 16.37
C GLU A 37 -30.43 -17.65 15.43
N THR A 38 -29.53 -16.97 14.72
CA THR A 38 -28.59 -17.44 13.71
C THR A 38 -27.42 -18.23 14.33
N HIS A 39 -27.10 -19.41 13.77
CA HIS A 39 -25.78 -20.04 13.96
C HIS A 39 -25.10 -20.21 12.60
N GLN A 40 -24.12 -19.34 12.35
CA GLN A 40 -23.23 -19.38 11.20
C GLN A 40 -22.18 -20.49 11.34
N HIS A 41 -21.84 -21.10 10.21
CA HIS A 41 -20.69 -21.98 10.03
C HIS A 41 -19.39 -21.21 10.29
N GLY A 42 -18.60 -21.66 11.27
CA GLY A 42 -17.27 -21.13 11.56
C GLY A 42 -16.19 -21.94 10.84
N ASP A 43 -15.55 -21.33 9.85
CA ASP A 43 -14.38 -21.86 9.16
C ASP A 43 -13.14 -21.89 10.08
N HIS A 44 -12.56 -23.08 10.20
CA HIS A 44 -11.14 -23.43 10.34
C HIS A 44 -10.14 -22.38 10.89
N VAL A 45 -9.73 -22.54 12.16
CA VAL A 45 -8.53 -21.94 12.77
C VAL A 45 -7.40 -22.97 12.78
N ALA A 46 -6.27 -22.71 12.10
CA ALA A 46 -5.04 -23.46 12.32
C ALA A 46 -3.74 -22.73 11.86
N ALA A 47 -2.84 -22.55 12.85
CA ALA A 47 -1.38 -22.45 12.75
C ALA A 47 -0.72 -21.17 12.16
N ASP A 48 -0.69 -20.05 12.92
CA ASP A 48 0.55 -19.26 13.18
C ASP A 48 0.35 -18.09 14.18
N ASP A 49 -0.11 -18.37 15.42
CA ASP A 49 -0.31 -17.33 16.46
C ASP A 49 1.02 -16.86 17.09
N LYS A 50 1.98 -16.39 16.29
CA LYS A 50 3.16 -15.66 16.77
C LYS A 50 3.00 -14.18 16.48
N VAL A 51 3.31 -13.36 17.47
CA VAL A 51 3.33 -11.91 17.36
C VAL A 51 4.77 -11.40 17.49
N ARG A 52 5.03 -10.26 16.84
CA ARG A 52 6.34 -9.63 16.79
C ARG A 52 6.58 -8.79 18.05
N CYS A 53 7.74 -8.94 18.67
CA CYS A 53 8.17 -8.02 19.71
C CYS A 53 8.40 -6.61 19.14
N ALA A 54 7.84 -5.59 19.79
CA ALA A 54 7.90 -4.22 19.30
C ALA A 54 9.30 -3.59 19.35
N VAL A 55 10.24 -4.14 20.15
CA VAL A 55 11.61 -3.59 20.28
C VAL A 55 12.59 -4.34 19.38
N ASP A 56 12.76 -5.65 19.57
CA ASP A 56 13.79 -6.45 18.87
C ASP A 56 13.26 -7.24 17.66
N GLY A 57 11.94 -7.26 17.45
CA GLY A 57 11.32 -7.97 16.34
C GLY A 57 11.22 -9.49 16.48
N MET A 58 11.54 -10.07 17.64
CA MET A 58 11.44 -11.51 17.88
C MET A 58 9.99 -12.01 17.77
N MET A 59 9.77 -13.14 17.10
CA MET A 59 8.44 -13.75 16.92
C MET A 59 8.17 -14.79 18.01
N MET A 60 7.22 -14.53 18.91
CA MET A 60 6.87 -15.43 20.02
C MET A 60 5.35 -15.58 20.15
N LYS A 61 4.90 -16.58 20.92
CA LYS A 61 3.48 -16.73 21.24
C LYS A 61 3.01 -15.56 22.12
N PRO A 62 1.86 -14.92 21.85
CA PRO A 62 1.32 -13.82 22.67
C PRO A 62 1.25 -14.14 24.16
N SER A 63 0.91 -15.39 24.51
CA SER A 63 0.80 -15.85 25.90
C SER A 63 2.13 -15.89 26.66
N ALA A 64 3.27 -15.85 25.95
CA ALA A 64 4.61 -15.82 26.51
C ALA A 64 5.23 -14.42 26.48
N MET A 65 4.45 -13.40 26.14
CA MET A 65 4.91 -12.02 25.97
C MET A 65 4.17 -11.08 26.91
N VAL A 66 4.82 -9.97 27.24
CA VAL A 66 4.20 -8.87 27.99
C VAL A 66 3.36 -8.05 27.02
N LYS A 67 2.07 -7.87 27.34
CA LYS A 67 1.13 -7.07 26.55
C LYS A 67 1.02 -5.66 27.15
N VAL A 68 1.21 -4.63 26.33
CA VAL A 68 0.98 -3.22 26.71
C VAL A 68 0.00 -2.60 25.74
N GLU A 69 -0.96 -1.84 26.26
CA GLU A 69 -1.88 -1.04 25.45
C GLU A 69 -1.43 0.42 25.48
N GLN A 70 -1.21 1.01 24.30
CA GLN A 70 -0.76 2.39 24.13
C GLN A 70 -1.47 2.97 22.90
N ASP A 71 -2.10 4.14 23.04
CA ASP A 71 -2.86 4.84 21.97
C ASP A 71 -3.90 3.96 21.25
N GLY A 72 -4.60 3.11 22.01
CA GLY A 72 -5.61 2.19 21.48
C GLY A 72 -5.05 1.03 20.66
N LYS A 73 -3.72 0.82 20.67
CA LYS A 73 -3.04 -0.31 20.03
C LYS A 73 -2.41 -1.24 21.06
N VAL A 74 -2.37 -2.53 20.74
CA VAL A 74 -1.73 -3.56 21.56
C VAL A 74 -0.30 -3.80 21.05
N TYR A 75 0.68 -3.71 21.94
CA TYR A 75 2.08 -4.05 21.68
C TYR A 75 2.51 -5.23 22.54
N TYR A 76 3.37 -6.08 21.98
CA TYR A 76 3.92 -7.26 22.66
C TYR A 76 5.43 -7.13 22.85
N PHE A 77 5.93 -7.55 24.01
CA PHE A 77 7.34 -7.51 24.39
C PHE A 77 7.82 -8.87 24.87
N CYS A 78 9.03 -9.27 24.49
CA CYS A 78 9.54 -10.59 24.88
C CYS A 78 9.89 -10.68 26.39
N ASN A 79 10.00 -9.54 27.08
CA ASN A 79 10.24 -9.46 28.52
C ASN A 79 9.77 -8.12 29.12
N ASP A 80 9.70 -8.05 30.45
CA ASP A 80 9.27 -6.87 31.19
C ASP A 80 10.19 -5.66 30.94
N MET A 81 11.51 -5.87 30.87
CA MET A 81 12.47 -4.79 30.65
C MET A 81 12.16 -4.02 29.35
N GLN A 82 11.89 -4.72 28.24
CA GLN A 82 11.54 -4.07 26.98
C GLN A 82 10.17 -3.38 27.04
N ALA A 83 9.20 -3.93 27.78
CA ALA A 83 7.92 -3.29 28.01
C ALA A 83 8.06 -2.00 28.84
N GLU A 84 8.93 -2.00 29.87
CA GLU A 84 9.20 -0.83 30.69
C GLU A 84 9.98 0.25 29.92
N MET A 85 10.98 -0.14 29.13
CA MET A 85 11.68 0.78 28.21
C MET A 85 10.71 1.44 27.24
N PHE A 86 9.78 0.66 26.70
CA PHE A 86 8.74 1.15 25.81
C PHE A 86 7.80 2.13 26.50
N LYS A 87 7.29 1.82 27.70
CA LYS A 87 6.40 2.72 28.45
C LYS A 87 7.08 4.05 28.81
N ALA A 88 8.40 4.03 29.04
CA ALA A 88 9.17 5.22 29.38
C ALA A 88 9.29 6.21 28.22
N ASP A 89 9.39 5.72 26.98
CA ASP A 89 9.46 6.55 25.76
C ASP A 89 8.91 5.79 24.54
N PRO A 90 7.58 5.69 24.37
CA PRO A 90 6.97 4.90 23.29
C PRO A 90 7.34 5.42 21.89
N ASP A 91 7.50 6.74 21.74
CA ASP A 91 7.80 7.42 20.46
C ASP A 91 9.16 7.00 19.88
N LYS A 92 10.09 6.59 20.76
CA LYS A 92 11.39 6.03 20.37
C LYS A 92 11.27 4.67 19.66
N PHE A 93 10.23 3.89 19.95
CA PHE A 93 10.10 2.49 19.49
C PHE A 93 8.98 2.29 18.45
N LEU A 94 7.97 3.16 18.39
CA LEU A 94 6.76 2.97 17.55
C LEU A 94 6.86 3.46 16.11
N GLN A 95 8.04 3.41 15.50
CA GLN A 95 8.22 3.91 14.15
C GLN A 95 7.83 2.88 13.11
N THR A 96 6.53 2.83 12.81
CA THR A 96 6.02 2.08 11.67
C THR A 96 5.87 3.01 10.49
N ILE A 97 6.55 2.71 9.39
CA ILE A 97 6.34 3.37 8.12
C ILE A 97 5.74 2.33 7.17
N SER A 98 4.45 2.45 6.90
CA SER A 98 3.78 1.66 5.87
C SER A 98 3.45 2.57 4.69
N VAL A 99 3.95 2.19 3.52
CA VAL A 99 3.74 2.85 2.25
C VAL A 99 3.05 1.79 1.41
N GLY A 100 1.71 1.79 1.42
CA GLY A 100 0.84 0.71 0.92
C GLY A 100 0.94 0.44 -0.59
N ASN A 101 -0.19 0.41 -1.30
CA ASN A 101 -0.20 0.29 -2.78
C ASN A 101 0.15 1.63 -3.43
N LEU A 102 1.37 2.13 -3.18
CA LEU A 102 1.86 3.38 -3.77
C LEU A 102 2.62 3.12 -5.06
N THR A 103 2.22 3.83 -6.10
CA THR A 103 2.97 3.93 -7.35
C THR A 103 3.72 5.27 -7.34
N PHE A 104 4.91 5.32 -7.92
CA PHE A 104 5.69 6.55 -8.02
C PHE A 104 5.98 6.86 -9.47
N ASP A 105 5.52 8.01 -9.95
CA ASP A 105 5.96 8.54 -11.23
C ASP A 105 7.29 9.26 -11.02
N LEU A 106 8.35 8.71 -11.60
CA LEU A 106 9.71 9.21 -11.49
C LEU A 106 10.11 9.90 -12.80
N ASN A 107 10.52 11.16 -12.71
CA ASN A 107 11.14 11.87 -13.82
C ASN A 107 12.58 12.25 -13.47
N VAL A 108 13.44 12.18 -14.48
CA VAL A 108 14.86 12.54 -14.36
C VAL A 108 15.21 13.49 -15.48
N LEU A 109 15.83 14.62 -15.15
CA LEU A 109 16.36 15.58 -16.10
C LEU A 109 17.81 15.89 -15.76
N THR A 110 18.63 16.23 -16.75
CA THR A 110 19.91 16.88 -16.45
C THR A 110 19.62 18.27 -15.86
N THR A 111 20.53 18.78 -15.02
CA THR A 111 20.40 20.12 -14.42
C THR A 111 20.24 21.19 -15.50
N ASP A 112 20.89 21.04 -16.64
CA ASP A 112 20.79 22.01 -17.73
C ASP A 112 19.45 21.92 -18.49
N ALA A 113 18.93 20.71 -18.70
CA ALA A 113 17.57 20.54 -19.24
C ALA A 113 16.52 21.13 -18.29
N TYR A 114 16.66 20.91 -16.98
CA TYR A 114 15.80 21.53 -15.97
C TYR A 114 15.87 23.07 -16.03
N LYS A 115 17.07 23.66 -16.09
CA LYS A 115 17.23 25.12 -16.24
C LYS A 115 16.55 25.64 -17.50
N GLY A 116 16.72 24.95 -18.63
CA GLY A 116 16.10 25.31 -19.89
C GLY A 116 14.57 25.31 -19.80
N MET A 117 14.00 24.26 -19.22
CA MET A 117 12.56 24.14 -18.95
C MET A 117 12.06 25.31 -18.08
N MET A 118 12.70 25.54 -16.92
CA MET A 118 12.30 26.60 -16.00
C MET A 118 12.44 28.00 -16.62
N SER A 119 13.48 28.24 -17.42
CA SER A 119 13.65 29.50 -18.15
C SER A 119 12.55 29.69 -19.19
N HIS A 120 12.18 28.64 -19.93
CA HIS A 120 11.10 28.72 -20.91
C HIS A 120 9.74 29.04 -20.27
N MET A 121 9.52 28.56 -19.04
CA MET A 121 8.34 28.88 -18.25
C MET A 121 8.39 30.26 -17.57
N GLY A 122 9.44 31.08 -17.81
CA GLY A 122 9.62 32.37 -17.16
C GLY A 122 10.01 32.29 -15.68
N MET A 123 10.34 31.09 -15.19
CA MET A 123 10.70 30.81 -13.79
C MET A 123 12.19 30.61 -13.57
N GLY A 124 13.04 30.91 -14.56
CA GLY A 124 14.50 30.73 -14.45
C GLY A 124 15.13 31.46 -13.26
N GLY A 125 14.59 32.63 -12.89
CA GLY A 125 15.04 33.40 -11.72
C GLY A 125 14.71 32.77 -10.36
N MET A 126 13.88 31.72 -10.32
CA MET A 126 13.58 30.97 -9.09
C MET A 126 14.58 29.85 -8.80
N ILE A 127 15.48 29.55 -9.75
CA ILE A 127 16.49 28.52 -9.56
C ILE A 127 17.60 29.08 -8.66
N LYS A 128 17.74 28.48 -7.48
CA LYS A 128 18.80 28.83 -6.54
C LYS A 128 20.10 28.15 -6.93
N ALA A 129 21.12 28.95 -7.26
CA ALA A 129 22.39 28.47 -7.79
C ALA A 129 23.14 27.53 -6.84
N ASP A 130 23.02 27.76 -5.53
CA ASP A 130 23.58 26.93 -4.46
C ASP A 130 22.88 25.57 -4.35
N GLU A 131 21.56 25.49 -4.59
CA GLU A 131 20.82 24.22 -4.56
C GLU A 131 21.23 23.26 -5.70
N ILE A 132 21.71 23.82 -6.83
CA ILE A 132 22.11 23.04 -8.00
C ILE A 132 23.64 22.92 -8.16
N LYS A 133 24.43 23.61 -7.35
CA LYS A 133 25.89 23.66 -7.52
C LYS A 133 26.50 22.27 -7.37
N GLY A 134 27.23 21.84 -8.41
CA GLY A 134 27.82 20.50 -8.46
C GLY A 134 26.81 19.36 -8.60
N LYS A 135 25.52 19.67 -8.79
CA LYS A 135 24.47 18.69 -9.06
C LYS A 135 24.23 18.61 -10.56
N THR A 136 24.15 17.38 -11.03
CA THR A 136 24.10 17.08 -12.47
C THR A 136 22.69 16.75 -12.94
N HIS A 137 21.83 16.28 -12.03
CA HIS A 137 20.50 15.78 -12.36
C HIS A 137 19.47 16.27 -11.35
N TYR A 138 18.28 16.56 -11.87
CA TYR A 138 17.05 16.84 -11.15
C TYR A 138 16.15 15.62 -11.20
N PHE A 139 15.56 15.28 -10.07
CA PHE A 139 14.58 14.23 -9.93
C PHE A 139 13.27 14.81 -9.42
N SER A 140 12.16 14.35 -9.99
CA SER A 140 10.82 14.57 -9.45
C SER A 140 10.10 13.24 -9.27
N VAL A 141 9.45 13.10 -8.11
CA VAL A 141 8.78 11.87 -7.67
C VAL A 141 7.37 12.23 -7.25
N TYR A 142 6.39 11.74 -8.01
CA TYR A 142 4.97 11.97 -7.73
C TYR A 142 4.33 10.68 -7.21
N PRO A 143 3.96 10.61 -5.92
CA PRO A 143 3.35 9.43 -5.34
C PRO A 143 1.84 9.38 -5.66
N ILE A 144 1.38 8.21 -6.11
CA ILE A 144 0.00 7.93 -6.51
C ILE A 144 -0.57 6.81 -5.65
N GLN A 145 -1.78 7.00 -5.14
CA GLN A 145 -2.53 5.98 -4.43
C GLN A 145 -3.87 5.73 -5.15
N GLY A 146 -4.02 4.53 -5.72
CA GLY A 146 -5.18 4.22 -6.55
C GLY A 146 -5.22 5.09 -7.82
N HIS A 147 -6.29 5.89 -7.98
CA HIS A 147 -6.47 6.81 -9.12
C HIS A 147 -6.17 8.28 -8.77
N GLY A 148 -5.58 8.56 -7.60
CA GLY A 148 -5.38 9.93 -7.10
C GLY A 148 -4.02 10.18 -6.45
N GLU A 149 -3.79 11.43 -6.08
CA GLU A 149 -2.62 11.89 -5.33
C GLU A 149 -2.49 11.17 -3.99
N ALA A 150 -1.29 10.70 -3.65
CA ALA A 150 -1.00 10.12 -2.35
C ALA A 150 -0.51 11.19 -1.37
N THR A 151 -1.10 11.23 -0.16
CA THR A 151 -0.55 12.02 0.95
C THR A 151 0.32 11.14 1.83
N LEU A 152 1.63 11.42 1.89
CA LEU A 152 2.59 10.61 2.68
C LEU A 152 2.69 11.04 4.15
N GLY A 153 1.85 11.98 4.60
CA GLY A 153 1.90 12.51 5.97
C GLY A 153 3.24 13.17 6.29
N ASP A 154 3.80 12.87 7.47
CA ASP A 154 5.10 13.40 7.92
C ASP A 154 6.32 12.64 7.38
N VAL A 155 6.07 11.63 6.53
CA VAL A 155 7.11 10.80 5.94
C VAL A 155 7.85 11.57 4.87
N LYS A 156 9.17 11.46 4.86
CA LYS A 156 10.03 12.10 3.87
C LYS A 156 10.51 11.08 2.86
N LEU A 157 10.70 11.51 1.62
CA LEU A 157 11.31 10.69 0.57
C LEU A 157 12.77 11.08 0.38
N ALA A 158 13.62 10.09 0.15
CA ALA A 158 14.98 10.28 -0.33
C ALA A 158 15.17 9.48 -1.61
N LEU A 159 16.04 9.97 -2.47
CA LEU A 159 16.49 9.25 -3.64
C LEU A 159 17.85 8.63 -3.34
N GLN A 160 18.02 7.36 -3.69
CA GLN A 160 19.31 6.70 -3.72
C GLN A 160 19.59 6.27 -5.16
N VAL A 161 20.73 6.69 -5.69
CA VAL A 161 21.21 6.28 -7.01
C VAL A 161 22.51 5.50 -6.83
N THR A 162 22.59 4.33 -7.44
CA THR A 162 23.76 3.43 -7.38
C THR A 162 24.21 3.10 -8.79
N ASN A 163 25.49 3.26 -9.12
CA ASN A 163 26.02 2.84 -10.42
C ASN A 163 26.42 1.35 -10.42
N ALA A 164 26.86 0.84 -11.57
CA ALA A 164 27.29 -0.55 -11.73
C ALA A 164 28.48 -0.94 -10.84
N GLU A 165 29.34 0.02 -10.48
CA GLU A 165 30.47 -0.18 -9.56
C GLU A 165 30.08 -0.14 -8.07
N GLY A 166 28.81 0.10 -7.76
CA GLY A 166 28.30 0.18 -6.39
C GLY A 166 28.48 1.55 -5.71
N GLU A 167 29.00 2.56 -6.40
CA GLU A 167 29.03 3.94 -5.91
C GLU A 167 27.60 4.43 -5.70
N THR A 168 27.29 4.78 -4.46
CA THR A 168 25.96 5.24 -4.07
C THR A 168 25.98 6.73 -3.74
N LYS A 169 25.03 7.47 -4.31
CA LYS A 169 24.71 8.85 -3.92
C LYS A 169 23.28 8.90 -3.41
N MET A 170 23.05 9.71 -2.39
CA MET A 170 21.71 9.93 -1.85
C MET A 170 21.40 11.41 -1.69
N THR A 171 20.12 11.75 -1.83
CA THR A 171 19.62 13.09 -1.56
C THR A 171 18.22 13.02 -0.96
N LEU A 172 17.92 13.90 -0.01
CA LEU A 172 16.57 14.05 0.52
C LEU A 172 15.74 14.86 -0.46
N LEU A 173 14.53 14.41 -0.77
CA LEU A 173 13.60 15.13 -1.63
C LEU A 173 12.78 16.13 -0.81
N LYS A 174 12.60 17.33 -1.36
CA LYS A 174 11.76 18.39 -0.79
C LYS A 174 10.37 18.29 -1.42
N TYR A 175 9.32 18.32 -0.59
CA TYR A 175 7.95 18.36 -1.10
C TYR A 175 7.60 19.77 -1.60
N GLY A 176 7.32 19.89 -2.90
CA GLY A 176 6.81 21.10 -3.51
C GLY A 176 5.28 21.19 -3.36
N LYS A 177 4.78 22.10 -2.52
CA LYS A 177 3.33 22.25 -2.28
C LYS A 177 2.54 22.61 -3.55
N MET A 178 3.16 23.38 -4.46
CA MET A 178 2.52 23.84 -5.70
C MET A 178 2.47 22.72 -6.75
N THR A 179 3.57 21.97 -6.88
CA THR A 179 3.74 20.86 -7.84
C THR A 179 3.21 19.53 -7.32
N ARG A 180 2.89 19.46 -6.02
CA ARG A 180 2.46 18.25 -5.30
C ARG A 180 3.42 17.07 -5.49
N THR A 181 4.71 17.39 -5.63
CA THR A 181 5.75 16.45 -6.07
C THR A 181 6.94 16.54 -5.13
N TYR A 182 7.65 15.43 -4.94
CA TYR A 182 8.90 15.39 -4.21
C TYR A 182 10.07 15.62 -5.17
N GLU A 183 10.87 16.64 -4.89
CA GLU A 183 11.86 17.16 -5.84
C GLU A 183 13.25 17.21 -5.22
N GLY A 184 14.29 16.96 -6.01
CA GLY A 184 15.65 17.08 -5.52
C GLY A 184 16.71 17.03 -6.61
N PHE A 185 17.87 17.57 -6.27
CA PHE A 185 19.05 17.53 -7.12
C PHE A 185 20.10 16.57 -6.57
N ILE A 186 20.76 15.85 -7.48
CA ILE A 186 21.83 14.91 -7.14
C ILE A 186 23.02 15.08 -8.09
N ALA A 187 24.22 14.88 -7.55
CA ALA A 187 25.40 14.61 -8.36
C ALA A 187 25.33 13.11 -8.70
N MET A 188 25.05 12.78 -9.95
CA MET A 188 24.94 11.37 -10.36
C MET A 188 26.30 10.69 -10.18
N PRO A 189 26.34 9.46 -9.66
CA PRO A 189 27.55 8.66 -9.69
C PRO A 189 27.96 8.42 -11.15
N MET A 190 29.26 8.22 -11.39
CA MET A 190 29.78 8.03 -12.75
C MET A 190 29.25 6.72 -13.38
N GLY A 191 29.26 6.63 -14.70
CA GLY A 191 28.78 5.46 -15.45
C GLY A 191 27.48 5.75 -16.21
N ASP A 192 27.09 4.81 -17.07
CA ASP A 192 25.94 4.95 -17.97
C ASP A 192 24.69 4.21 -17.47
N GLU A 193 24.86 3.24 -16.57
CA GLU A 193 23.77 2.48 -15.95
C GLU A 193 23.67 2.82 -14.46
N HIS A 194 22.43 3.10 -14.03
CA HIS A 194 22.14 3.45 -12.65
C HIS A 194 20.89 2.74 -12.15
N GLU A 195 20.99 2.17 -10.96
CA GLU A 195 19.83 1.73 -10.20
C GLU A 195 19.32 2.89 -9.32
N VAL A 196 18.04 3.22 -9.48
CA VAL A 196 17.37 4.29 -8.72
C VAL A 196 16.39 3.67 -7.72
N ARG A 197 16.55 4.02 -6.44
CA ARG A 197 15.67 3.60 -5.36
C ARG A 197 15.03 4.81 -4.70
N ILE A 198 13.71 4.79 -4.57
CA ILE A 198 12.98 5.73 -3.73
C ILE A 198 12.96 5.15 -2.31
N ARG A 199 13.58 5.87 -1.38
CA ARG A 199 13.67 5.51 0.02
C ARG A 199 12.64 6.30 0.79
N VAL A 200 11.88 5.59 1.60
CA VAL A 200 10.96 6.17 2.55
C VAL A 200 11.71 6.36 3.87
N THR A 201 11.71 7.57 4.42
CA THR A 201 12.48 7.93 5.62
C THR A 201 11.56 8.41 6.73
N SER A 202 11.84 7.98 7.96
CA SER A 202 11.12 8.44 9.14
C SER A 202 11.31 9.95 9.34
N PRO A 203 10.41 10.60 10.07
CA PRO A 203 10.73 11.86 10.74
C PRO A 203 12.03 11.74 11.55
N ALA A 204 12.67 12.88 11.81
CA ALA A 204 13.91 12.90 12.59
C ALA A 204 13.64 12.35 14.00
N VAL A 205 14.44 11.37 14.41
CA VAL A 205 14.33 10.72 15.72
C VAL A 205 15.43 11.25 16.60
N LYS A 206 15.09 11.69 17.82
CA LYS A 206 16.11 11.99 18.83
C LYS A 206 16.65 10.66 19.35
N ILE A 207 17.91 10.38 19.05
CA ILE A 207 18.63 9.23 19.58
C ILE A 207 19.59 9.77 20.65
N SER A 208 19.28 9.54 21.93
CA SER A 208 20.24 9.77 23.01
C SER A 208 21.31 8.69 22.93
N LEU A 209 22.57 9.11 22.72
CA LEU A 209 23.76 8.25 22.72
C LEU A 209 24.24 7.97 24.13
#